data_AF-A0A9E3WT56-F1
#
_entry.id   AF-A0A9E3WT56-F1
#
_cell.length_a   1.000
_cell.length_b   1.000
_cell.length_c   1.000
_cell.angle_alpha   90.00
_cell.angle_beta   90.00
_cell.angle_gamma   90.00
#
_symmetry.space_group_name_H-M   'P 1'
#
loop_
_entity.id
_entity.type
_entity.pdbx_description
1 polymer ?
#
loop_
_entity_poly.entity_id
_entity_poly.type
_entity_poly.pdbx_seq_one_letter_code
_entity_poly.pdbx_strand_id
1 'polypeptide(L)'
;MIRLVLLTLIGLLLAGSACGAEVHLRRDCQCESSLVRLGDVADVFAADEAERAALADIELFPAPAAGRTRLVRSRDVQELLAQRG
;
A
#
# COMPACT_ATOMS: atom_id res chain seq x y z
N MET A 1 -37.45 -11.41 19.67
CA MET A 1 -36.64 -12.22 18.73
C MET A 1 -36.55 -11.58 17.35
N ILE A 2 -37.67 -11.32 16.65
CA ILE A 2 -37.70 -10.68 15.30
C ILE A 2 -36.93 -9.35 15.21
N ARG A 3 -37.05 -8.48 16.21
CA ARG A 3 -36.38 -7.17 16.22
C ARG A 3 -34.85 -7.25 16.31
N LEU A 4 -34.34 -8.32 16.92
CA LEU A 4 -32.90 -8.57 17.06
C LEU A 4 -32.33 -9.10 15.72
N VAL A 5 -33.05 -10.01 15.07
CA VAL A 5 -32.74 -10.50 13.71
C VAL A 5 -32.73 -9.36 12.69
N LEU A 6 -33.70 -8.44 12.77
CA LEU A 6 -33.79 -7.31 11.85
C LEU A 6 -32.58 -6.37 11.96
N LEU A 7 -32.13 -6.09 13.20
CA LEU A 7 -30.96 -5.24 13.45
C LEU A 7 -29.66 -5.90 12.94
N THR A 8 -29.51 -7.21 13.11
CA THR A 8 -28.34 -7.94 12.59
C THR A 8 -28.32 -7.95 11.06
N LEU A 9 -29.48 -8.12 10.41
CA LEU A 9 -29.58 -8.12 8.94
C LEU A 9 -29.24 -6.74 8.34
N ILE A 10 -29.74 -5.67 8.96
CA ILE A 10 -29.47 -4.28 8.55
C ILE A 10 -27.98 -3.96 8.70
N GLY A 11 -27.35 -4.37 9.80
CA GLY A 11 -25.90 -4.17 10.00
C GLY A 11 -25.05 -4.88 8.93
N LEU A 12 -25.47 -6.06 8.48
CA LEU A 12 -24.77 -6.80 7.43
C LEU A 12 -24.90 -6.14 6.05
N LEU A 13 -26.06 -5.54 5.75
CA LEU A 13 -26.31 -4.79 4.51
C LEU A 13 -25.54 -3.47 4.44
N LEU A 14 -25.15 -2.92 5.58
CA LEU A 14 -24.35 -1.69 5.70
C LEU A 14 -22.84 -1.96 5.71
N ALA A 15 -22.40 -3.22 5.65
CA ALA A 15 -20.98 -3.55 5.50
C ALA A 15 -20.52 -3.15 4.09
N GLY A 16 -19.95 -1.94 3.99
CA GLY A 16 -19.37 -1.43 2.76
C GLY A 16 -18.26 -2.34 2.24
N SER A 17 -18.10 -2.38 0.92
CA SER A 17 -16.97 -3.07 0.28
C SER A 17 -15.69 -2.34 0.65
N ALA A 18 -14.73 -3.05 1.26
CA ALA A 18 -13.40 -2.49 1.50
C ALA A 18 -12.67 -2.41 0.16
N CYS A 19 -12.56 -1.21 -0.41
CA CYS A 19 -11.58 -0.96 -1.47
C CYS A 19 -10.20 -1.00 -0.82
N GLY A 20 -9.33 -1.88 -1.34
CA GLY A 20 -7.92 -1.90 -0.98
C GLY A 20 -7.10 -1.60 -2.22
N ALA A 21 -6.01 -0.86 -2.05
CA ALA A 21 -5.02 -0.69 -3.09
C ALA A 21 -4.18 -1.97 -3.26
N GLU A 22 -3.79 -2.25 -4.50
CA GLU A 22 -2.91 -3.36 -4.86
C GLU A 22 -1.51 -2.81 -5.19
N VAL A 23 -0.48 -3.49 -4.68
CA VAL A 23 0.92 -3.07 -4.83
C VAL A 23 1.72 -4.22 -5.41
N HIS A 24 2.28 -4.02 -6.60
CA HIS A 24 3.11 -5.01 -7.30
C HIS A 24 4.56 -4.56 -7.28
N LEU A 25 5.43 -5.30 -6.59
CA LEU A 25 6.85 -4.97 -6.58
C LEU A 25 7.49 -5.24 -7.95
N ARG A 26 8.28 -4.28 -8.40
CA ARG A 26 9.11 -4.41 -9.59
C ARG A 26 10.28 -5.33 -9.29
N ARG A 27 10.76 -6.02 -10.33
CA ARG A 27 11.95 -6.90 -10.21
C ARG A 27 13.22 -6.11 -9.93
N ASP A 28 13.31 -4.93 -10.53
CA ASP A 28 14.44 -4.01 -10.44
C ASP A 28 13.95 -2.58 -10.67
N CYS A 29 14.66 -1.63 -10.09
CA CYS A 29 14.44 -0.21 -10.25
C CYS A 29 15.74 0.55 -10.03
N GLN A 30 15.88 1.73 -10.64
CA GLN A 30 16.95 2.66 -10.35
C GLN A 30 16.38 3.80 -9.52
N CYS A 31 17.00 4.08 -8.38
CA CYS A 31 16.60 5.19 -7.51
C CYS A 31 17.43 6.42 -7.87
N GLU A 32 16.80 7.46 -8.40
CA GLU A 32 17.47 8.73 -8.76
C GLU A 32 17.49 9.73 -7.58
N SER A 33 16.67 9.49 -6.56
CA SER A 33 16.52 10.32 -5.36
C SER A 33 17.33 9.77 -4.18
N SER A 34 17.61 10.63 -3.19
CA SER A 34 18.24 10.23 -1.91
C SER A 34 17.31 9.42 -1.00
N LEU A 35 16.00 9.45 -1.26
CA LEU A 35 14.95 8.70 -0.59
C LEU A 35 14.20 7.85 -1.61
N VAL A 36 14.00 6.58 -1.26
CA VAL A 36 13.23 5.63 -2.06
C VAL A 36 11.77 5.69 -1.60
N ARG A 37 10.87 5.96 -2.55
CA ARG A 37 9.42 5.98 -2.34
C ARG A 37 8.79 4.67 -2.84
N LEU A 38 7.55 4.41 -2.44
CA LEU A 38 6.83 3.21 -2.88
C LEU A 38 6.70 3.15 -4.41
N GLY A 39 6.42 4.28 -5.06
CA GLY A 39 6.32 4.38 -6.52
C GLY A 39 7.63 4.11 -7.27
N ASP A 40 8.78 4.19 -6.61
CA ASP A 40 10.07 3.86 -7.23
C ASP A 40 10.25 2.34 -7.38
N VAL A 41 9.70 1.57 -6.43
CA VAL A 41 9.93 0.11 -6.31
C VAL A 41 8.70 -0.73 -6.68
N ALA A 42 7.52 -0.12 -6.79
CA ALA A 42 6.28 -0.83 -7.01
C ALA A 42 5.33 -0.09 -7.96
N ASP A 43 4.53 -0.87 -8.68
CA ASP A 43 3.34 -0.40 -9.36
C ASP A 43 2.17 -0.40 -8.37
N VAL A 44 1.52 0.75 -8.23
CA VAL A 44 0.41 0.97 -7.29
C VAL A 44 -0.90 1.11 -8.07
N PHE A 45 -1.87 0.28 -7.72
CA PHE A 45 -3.23 0.30 -8.25
C PHE A 45 -4.18 0.65 -7.12
N ALA A 46 -4.96 1.71 -7.28
CA ALA A 46 -5.86 2.22 -6.26
C ALA A 46 -7.22 2.59 -6.88
N ALA A 47 -8.22 2.88 -6.05
CA ALA A 47 -9.56 3.20 -6.55
C ALA A 47 -9.60 4.56 -7.27
N ASP A 48 -8.75 5.49 -6.85
CA ASP A 48 -8.59 6.80 -7.47
C ASP A 48 -7.13 7.26 -7.55
N GLU A 49 -6.89 8.26 -8.39
CA GLU A 49 -5.55 8.78 -8.67
C GLU A 49 -4.94 9.50 -7.46
N ALA A 50 -5.75 10.12 -6.60
CA ALA A 50 -5.24 10.81 -5.42
C ALA A 50 -4.73 9.81 -4.39
N GLU A 51 -5.46 8.72 -4.16
CA GLU A 51 -5.03 7.59 -3.34
C GLU A 51 -3.76 6.94 -3.93
N ARG A 52 -3.76 6.68 -5.25
CA ARG A 52 -2.59 6.11 -5.94
C ARG A 52 -1.34 6.98 -5.75
N ALA A 53 -1.47 8.30 -5.94
CA ALA A 53 -0.38 9.24 -5.79
C ALA A 53 0.10 9.34 -4.33
N ALA A 54 -0.82 9.38 -3.37
CA ALA A 54 -0.49 9.39 -1.95
C ALA A 54 0.27 8.14 -1.52
N LEU A 55 -0.18 6.96 -1.95
CA LEU A 55 0.50 5.69 -1.69
C LEU A 55 1.88 5.64 -2.37
N ALA A 56 1.98 6.08 -3.62
CA ALA A 56 3.25 6.10 -4.35
C ALA A 56 4.28 7.03 -3.70
N ASP A 57 3.84 8.09 -3.02
CA ASP A 57 4.73 9.08 -2.37
C ASP A 57 5.32 8.59 -1.04
N ILE A 58 4.79 7.48 -0.48
CA ILE A 58 5.23 6.93 0.81
C ILE A 58 6.74 6.62 0.79
N GLU A 59 7.50 7.29 1.67
CA GLU A 59 8.94 7.10 1.81
C GLU A 59 9.28 5.76 2.47
N LEU A 60 9.94 4.85 1.79
CA LEU A 60 10.29 3.55 2.36
C LEU A 60 11.58 3.63 3.17
N PHE A 61 12.67 4.06 2.54
CA PHE A 61 14.00 4.08 3.18
C PHE A 61 14.98 4.97 2.40
N PRO A 62 16.12 5.34 3.01
CA PRO A 62 17.19 6.01 2.29
C PRO A 62 17.70 5.18 1.10
N ALA A 63 18.04 5.86 0.02
CA ALA A 63 18.61 5.23 -1.15
C ALA A 63 19.96 4.55 -0.82
N PRO A 64 20.27 3.40 -1.46
CA PRO A 64 21.57 2.79 -1.30
C PRO A 64 22.67 3.74 -1.80
N ALA A 65 23.85 3.67 -1.18
CA ALA A 65 25.00 4.45 -1.64
C ALA A 65 25.33 4.14 -3.12
N ALA A 66 25.92 5.12 -3.81
CA ALA A 66 26.24 5.00 -5.23
C ALA A 66 26.98 3.69 -5.56
N GLY A 67 26.51 2.99 -6.59
CA GLY A 67 27.07 1.70 -7.03
C GLY A 67 26.71 0.51 -6.15
N ARG A 68 25.84 0.68 -5.15
CA ARG A 68 25.34 -0.41 -4.29
C ARG A 68 23.91 -0.78 -4.67
N THR A 69 23.58 -2.05 -4.49
CA THR A 69 22.21 -2.57 -4.64
C THR A 69 21.66 -2.93 -3.27
N ARG A 70 20.36 -2.68 -3.09
CA ARG A 70 19.60 -3.14 -1.92
C ARG A 70 18.52 -4.11 -2.40
N LEU A 71 18.45 -5.27 -1.75
CA LEU A 71 17.34 -6.19 -1.93
C LEU A 71 16.18 -5.77 -1.04
N VAL A 72 14.98 -5.75 -1.62
CA VAL A 72 13.74 -5.37 -0.94
C VAL A 72 12.77 -6.53 -1.10
N ARG A 73 12.23 -7.03 0.00
CA ARG A 73 11.25 -8.12 -0.02
C ARG A 73 9.84 -7.55 0.15
N SER A 74 8.86 -8.25 -0.42
CA SER A 74 7.44 -7.92 -0.24
C SER A 74 7.05 -7.78 1.22
N ARG A 75 7.50 -8.69 2.09
CA ARG A 75 7.23 -8.61 3.53
C ARG A 75 7.75 -7.32 4.16
N ASP A 76 8.92 -6.86 3.74
CA ASP A 76 9.58 -5.71 4.37
C ASP A 76 8.81 -4.43 3.99
N VAL A 77 8.30 -4.35 2.76
CA VAL A 77 7.41 -3.27 2.30
C VAL A 77 6.06 -3.34 3.02
N GLN A 78 5.47 -4.53 3.15
CA GLN A 78 4.20 -4.72 3.85
C GLN A 78 4.28 -4.32 5.33
N GLU A 79 5.34 -4.71 6.04
CA GLU A 79 5.57 -4.29 7.43
C GLU A 79 5.67 -2.77 7.55
N LEU A 80 6.35 -2.14 6.60
CA LEU A 80 6.55 -0.69 6.58
C LEU A 80 5.24 0.06 6.29
N LEU A 81 4.41 -0.47 5.38
CA LEU A 81 3.08 0.08 5.10
C LEU A 81 2.13 -0.13 6.29
N ALA A 82 2.12 -1.31 6.92
CA ALA A 82 1.28 -1.60 8.08
C ALA A 82 1.61 -0.71 9.30
N GLN A 83 2.84 -0.20 9.41
CA GLN A 83 3.21 0.78 10.43
C GLN A 83 2.62 2.18 10.18
N ARG A 84 2.10 2.43 8.97
CA ARG A 84 1.59 3.74 8.55
C ARG A 84 0.06 3.83 8.48
N GLY A 85 -0.66 2.71 8.63
CA GLY A 85 -2.12 2.65 8.70
C GLY A 85 -2.69 1.63 7.73
#